data_AF-A0A2R7JLU8-F1
#
_entry.id   AF-A0A2R7JLU8-F1
#
_cell.length_a   1.000
_cell.length_b   1.000
_cell.length_c   1.000
_cell.angle_alpha   90.00
_cell.angle_beta   90.00
_cell.angle_gamma   90.00
#
_symmetry.space_group_name_H-M   'P 1'
#
loop_
_entity.id
_entity.type
_entity.pdbx_description
1 polymer ?
#
loop_
_entity_poly.entity_id
_entity_poly.type
_entity_poly.pdbx_seq_one_letter_code
_entity_poly.pdbx_strand_id
1 'polypeptide(L)'
;MSISRHGDWISAKVGDEIVMMSAEQGKYIGLNDVGARVWELIETPHSIDGVVAALIEEFDVTPEVCRAEVESFVEKLRENKAIEDVA
;
A
#
# COMPACT_ATOMS: atom_id res chain seq x y z
N MET A 1 10.27 -7.91 -10.02
CA MET A 1 9.07 -7.18 -10.45
C MET A 1 8.62 -6.36 -9.27
N SER A 2 8.60 -5.05 -9.45
CA SER A 2 8.27 -4.08 -8.40
C SER A 2 6.85 -3.56 -8.63
N ILE A 3 6.29 -2.91 -7.62
CA ILE A 3 5.00 -2.22 -7.70
C ILE A 3 5.21 -0.73 -7.42
N SER A 4 4.41 0.11 -8.06
CA SER A 4 4.42 1.56 -7.86
C SER A 4 2.99 2.10 -7.83
N ARG A 5 2.77 3.24 -7.17
CA ARG A 5 1.50 3.96 -7.25
C ARG A 5 1.14 4.27 -8.70
N HIS A 6 -0.14 4.19 -9.02
CA HIS A 6 -0.69 4.46 -10.35
C HIS A 6 -1.96 5.32 -10.25
N GLY A 7 -2.18 6.20 -11.23
CA GLY A 7 -3.38 7.04 -11.33
C GLY A 7 -3.37 8.30 -10.47
N ASP A 8 -4.56 8.83 -10.18
CA ASP A 8 -4.80 10.10 -9.49
C ASP A 8 -5.01 9.96 -7.96
N TRP A 9 -4.63 8.82 -7.39
CA TRP A 9 -4.88 8.54 -5.98
C TRP A 9 -4.12 9.49 -5.08
N ILE A 10 -4.88 10.17 -4.22
CA ILE A 10 -4.36 11.03 -3.16
C ILE A 10 -4.71 10.45 -1.79
N SER A 11 -3.84 10.63 -0.82
CA SER A 11 -4.06 10.21 0.57
C SER A 11 -4.11 11.41 1.51
N ALA A 12 -5.02 11.39 2.48
CA ALA A 12 -5.13 12.40 3.52
C ALA A 12 -5.37 11.75 4.89
N LYS A 13 -4.84 12.35 5.95
CA LYS A 13 -5.14 11.94 7.32
C LYS A 13 -6.50 12.50 7.74
N VAL A 14 -7.38 11.62 8.21
CA VAL A 14 -8.73 11.95 8.70
C VAL A 14 -8.90 11.36 10.09
N GLY A 15 -8.77 12.20 11.12
CA GLY A 15 -8.67 11.72 12.49
C GLY A 15 -7.37 10.95 12.70
N ASP A 16 -7.47 9.70 13.15
CA ASP A 16 -6.32 8.82 13.36
C ASP A 16 -6.05 7.89 12.17
N GLU A 17 -6.92 7.87 11.16
CA GLU A 17 -6.80 7.00 9.99
C GLU A 17 -6.27 7.77 8.76
N ILE A 18 -5.67 7.04 7.82
CA ILE A 18 -5.31 7.58 6.51
C ILE A 18 -6.33 7.08 5.49
N VAL A 19 -6.88 8.00 4.70
CA VAL A 19 -7.84 7.68 3.65
C VAL A 19 -7.23 8.02 2.31
N MET A 20 -7.25 7.05 1.39
CA MET A 20 -6.97 7.25 -0.02
C MET A 20 -8.26 7.53 -0.79
N MET A 21 -8.19 8.44 -1.75
CA MET A 21 -9.29 8.77 -2.65
C MET A 21 -8.78 8.89 -4.09
N SER A 22 -9.54 8.36 -5.04
CA SER A 22 -9.41 8.68 -6.46
C SER A 22 -10.66 9.43 -6.89
N ALA A 23 -10.47 10.67 -7.35
CA ALA A 23 -11.58 11.50 -7.82
C ALA A 23 -12.10 11.00 -9.16
N GLU A 24 -11.19 10.54 -10.03
CA GLU A 24 -11.52 9.96 -11.33
C GLU A 24 -12.36 8.68 -11.18
N GLN A 25 -12.00 7.81 -10.23
CA GLN A 25 -12.72 6.55 -10.01
C GLN A 25 -13.92 6.69 -9.07
N GLY A 26 -14.05 7.80 -8.34
CA GLY A 26 -15.07 7.98 -7.30
C GLY A 26 -14.93 6.97 -6.16
N LYS A 27 -13.71 6.53 -5.86
CA LYS A 27 -13.41 5.47 -4.87
C LYS A 27 -12.66 6.02 -3.67
N TYR A 28 -12.87 5.37 -2.53
CA TYR A 28 -12.16 5.62 -1.29
C TYR A 28 -11.66 4.31 -0.68
N ILE A 29 -10.47 4.34 -0.08
CA ILE A 29 -9.86 3.21 0.62
C ILE A 29 -9.33 3.74 1.95
N GLY A 30 -9.85 3.22 3.06
CA GLY A 30 -9.27 3.45 4.38
C GLY A 30 -8.03 2.59 4.59
N LEU A 31 -6.99 3.17 5.18
CA LEU A 31 -5.72 2.54 5.51
C LEU A 31 -5.52 2.54 7.03
N ASN A 32 -5.11 1.39 7.55
CA ASN A 32 -4.46 1.29 8.86
C ASN A 32 -2.98 1.70 8.75
N ASP A 33 -2.26 1.71 9.87
CA ASP A 33 -0.84 2.13 9.92
C ASP A 33 0.05 1.33 8.95
N VAL A 34 -0.14 0.01 8.87
CA VAL A 34 0.62 -0.86 7.96
C VAL A 34 0.29 -0.54 6.50
N GLY A 35 -0.99 -0.43 6.14
CA GLY A 35 -1.41 -0.11 4.77
C GLY A 35 -0.95 1.28 4.33
N ALA A 36 -0.99 2.25 5.24
CA ALA A 36 -0.44 3.59 5.00
C ALA A 36 1.06 3.53 4.74
N ARG A 37 1.80 2.73 5.51
CA ARG A 37 3.23 2.57 5.31
C ARG A 37 3.57 1.87 4.00
N VAL A 38 2.83 0.82 3.63
CA VAL A 38 2.94 0.20 2.30
C VAL A 38 2.73 1.24 1.21
N TRP A 39 1.66 2.04 1.32
CA TRP A 39 1.33 3.09 0.35
C TRP A 39 2.48 4.10 0.22
N GLU A 40 3.10 4.53 1.32
CA GLU A 40 4.30 5.38 1.33
C GLU A 40 5.50 4.76 0.63
N LEU A 41 5.83 3.51 0.94
CA LEU A 41 7.00 2.83 0.37
C LEU A 41 6.94 2.71 -1.16
N ILE A 42 5.74 2.47 -1.70
CA ILE A 42 5.52 2.28 -3.14
C ILE A 42 5.34 3.60 -3.90
N GLU A 43 5.55 4.76 -3.27
CA GLU A 43 5.66 6.05 -3.98
C GLU A 43 6.76 6.02 -5.04
N THR A 44 7.81 5.22 -4.78
CA THR A 44 8.79 4.80 -5.78
C THR A 44 8.66 3.30 -6.01
N PRO A 45 8.98 2.77 -7.21
CA PRO A 45 8.89 1.35 -7.48
C PRO A 45 9.60 0.50 -6.41
N HIS A 46 8.85 -0.37 -5.75
CA HIS A 46 9.35 -1.20 -4.65
C HIS A 46 8.93 -2.66 -4.84
N SER A 47 9.80 -3.60 -4.49
CA SER A 47 9.44 -5.03 -4.53
C SER A 47 8.60 -5.42 -3.31
N ILE A 48 7.71 -6.40 -3.44
CA ILE A 48 6.92 -6.92 -2.30
C ILE A 48 7.86 -7.40 -1.19
N ASP A 49 8.95 -8.09 -1.53
CA ASP A 49 9.94 -8.55 -0.56
C ASP A 49 10.62 -7.39 0.18
N GLY A 50 10.93 -6.30 -0.52
CA GLY A 50 11.47 -5.08 0.08
C GLY A 50 10.47 -4.39 1.01
N VAL A 51 9.19 -4.34 0.62
CA VAL A 51 8.12 -3.80 1.47
C VAL A 51 8.00 -4.62 2.75
N VAL A 52 7.95 -5.95 2.64
CA VAL A 52 7.88 -6.85 3.80
C VAL A 52 9.11 -6.67 4.70
N ALA A 53 10.31 -6.60 4.13
CA ALA A 53 11.54 -6.39 4.89
C ALA A 53 11.53 -5.07 5.67
N ALA A 54 11.08 -3.98 5.05
CA ALA A 54 10.96 -2.69 5.75
C ALA A 54 9.93 -2.75 6.89
N LEU A 55 8.78 -3.39 6.66
CA LEU A 55 7.70 -3.44 7.65
C LEU A 55 8.06 -4.30 8.87
N ILE A 56 8.75 -5.43 8.71
CA ILE A 56 9.16 -6.24 9.87
C ILE A 56 10.25 -5.57 10.72
N GLU A 57 10.96 -4.59 10.17
CA GLU A 57 11.90 -3.75 10.94
C GLU A 57 11.18 -2.63 11.70
N GLU A 58 10.07 -2.11 11.13
CA GLU A 58 9.29 -1.01 11.69
C GLU A 58 8.19 -1.48 12.67
N PHE A 59 7.66 -2.69 12.50
CA PHE A 59 6.54 -3.26 13.25
C PHE A 59 6.92 -4.58 13.91
N ASP A 60 6.42 -4.82 15.13
CA ASP A 60 6.61 -6.08 15.86
C ASP A 60 5.65 -7.18 15.34
N VAL A 61 5.96 -7.71 14.15
CA VAL A 61 5.16 -8.72 13.45
C VAL A 61 6.07 -9.78 12.82
N THR A 62 5.57 -11.02 12.70
CA THR A 62 6.34 -12.06 12.03
C THR A 62 6.36 -11.86 10.51
N PRO A 63 7.41 -12.30 9.81
CA PRO A 63 7.49 -12.18 8.35
C PRO A 63 6.33 -12.82 7.59
N GLU A 64 5.79 -13.93 8.11
CA GLU A 64 4.70 -14.67 7.47
C GLU A 64 3.38 -13.89 7.54
N VAL A 65 3.08 -13.31 8.71
CA VAL A 65 1.89 -12.46 8.91
C VAL A 65 2.03 -11.19 8.08
N CYS A 66 3.19 -10.53 8.15
CA CYS A 66 3.46 -9.32 7.38
C CYS A 66 3.29 -9.56 5.88
N ARG A 67 3.84 -10.65 5.35
CA ARG A 67 3.71 -10.98 3.93
C ARG A 67 2.26 -11.19 3.52
N ALA A 68 1.50 -11.98 4.28
CA ALA A 68 0.10 -12.25 3.96
C ALA A 68 -0.74 -10.97 3.94
N GLU A 69 -0.53 -10.06 4.89
CA GLU A 69 -1.23 -8.77 4.94
C GLU A 69 -0.82 -7.83 3.81
N VAL A 70 0.49 -7.74 3.52
CA VAL A 70 1.00 -6.94 2.40
C VAL A 70 0.45 -7.45 1.07
N GLU A 71 0.49 -8.75 0.82
CA GLU A 71 -0.01 -9.36 -0.42
C GLU A 71 -1.52 -9.11 -0.58
N SER A 72 -2.31 -9.29 0.48
CA SER A 72 -3.75 -8.99 0.47
C SER A 72 -4.03 -7.51 0.20
N PHE A 73 -3.26 -6.60 0.79
CA PHE A 73 -3.43 -5.17 0.56
C PHE A 73 -3.02 -4.75 -0.86
N VAL A 74 -1.89 -5.26 -1.37
CA VAL A 74 -1.43 -5.04 -2.74
C VAL A 74 -2.47 -5.55 -3.76
N GLU A 75 -3.07 -6.71 -3.52
CA GLU A 75 -4.15 -7.22 -4.38
C GLU A 75 -5.34 -6.26 -4.41
N LYS A 76 -5.80 -5.78 -3.24
CA LYS A 76 -6.86 -4.76 -3.16
C LYS A 76 -6.50 -3.48 -3.91
N LEU A 77 -5.25 -3.02 -3.83
CA LEU A 77 -4.80 -1.84 -4.59
C LEU A 77 -4.80 -2.11 -6.11
N ARG A 78 -4.39 -3.31 -6.53
CA ARG A 78 -4.37 -3.71 -7.95
C ARG A 78 -5.79 -3.78 -8.52
N GLU A 79 -6.73 -4.39 -7.80
CA GLU A 79 -8.16 -4.42 -8.18
C GLU A 79 -8.76 -3.01 -8.32
N ASN A 80 -8.28 -2.07 -7.49
CA ASN A 80 -8.70 -0.68 -7.52
C ASN A 80 -7.87 0.18 -8.47
N LYS A 81 -6.95 -0.40 -9.26
CA LYS A 81 -6.06 0.32 -10.18
C LYS A 81 -5.33 1.48 -9.48
N ALA A 82 -4.96 1.28 -8.22
CA ALA A 82 -4.19 2.24 -7.42
C ALA A 82 -2.69 2.01 -7.55
N ILE A 83 -2.28 0.87 -8.09
CA ILE A 83 -0.90 0.49 -8.33
C ILE A 83 -0.75 -0.17 -9.70
N GLU A 84 0.48 -0.24 -10.18
CA GLU A 84 0.89 -0.96 -11.38
C GLU A 84 2.15 -1.80 -11.12
N ASP A 85 2.31 -2.86 -11.90
CA ASP A 85 3.52 -3.69 -11.91
C ASP A 85 4.58 -3.06 -12.82
N VAL A 86 5.79 -2.89 -12.28
CA VAL A 86 6.94 -2.28 -12.94
C VAL A 86 8.06 -3.31 -13.10
N ALA A 87 8.62 -3.38 -14.30
CA ALA A 87 9.70 -4.31 -14.67
C ALA A 87 11.05 -3.91 -14.05
#